data_AF-A0A2Z4HIH1-F1
#
_entry.id   AF-A0A2Z4HIH1-F1
#
_cell.length_a   1.000
_cell.length_b   1.000
_cell.length_c   1.000
_cell.angle_alpha   90.00
_cell.angle_beta   90.00
_cell.angle_gamma   90.00
#
_symmetry.space_group_name_H-M   'P 1'
#
loop_
_entity.id
_entity.type
_entity.pdbx_description
1 polymer ?
#
loop_
_entity_poly.entity_id
_entity_poly.type
_entity_poly.pdbx_seq_one_letter_code
_entity_poly.pdbx_strand_id
1 'polypeptide(L)'
;EEALPTYQTMLNTLDGVRDETGASPTSWAIWTRAWTAEENRHGDLLNKYLYLSGRVDMRQIEKTIQYLIGSGMDPRTENSPYLGFIYTSFQERATFISHGNTARHAKEHGDLKLAQVCGIIAADEKRHETAYTKIVEKLFEIDPDGTVIAFADMMKKKISMPAHLM
;
A
#
# COMPACT_ATOMS: atom_id res chain seq x y z
N GLU A 1 -2.33 3.62 5.94
CA GLU A 1 -1.06 4.35 5.98
C GLU A 1 -0.24 4.03 7.22
N GLU A 2 -0.73 4.30 8.43
CA GLU A 2 0.11 4.21 9.65
C GLU A 2 0.68 2.82 9.97
N ALA A 3 0.10 1.75 9.41
CA ALA A 3 0.66 0.39 9.53
C ALA A 3 1.79 0.09 8.52
N LEU A 4 2.43 1.13 7.97
CA LEU A 4 3.50 1.05 6.97
C LEU A 4 4.64 0.06 7.30
N PRO A 5 5.09 -0.09 8.56
CA PRO A 5 6.10 -1.11 8.89
C PRO A 5 5.70 -2.52 8.42
N THR A 6 4.42 -2.89 8.58
CA THR A 6 3.89 -4.18 8.12
C THR A 6 4.00 -4.33 6.60
N TYR A 7 3.80 -3.26 5.84
CA TYR A 7 3.80 -3.30 4.38
C TYR A 7 5.21 -3.43 3.81
N GLN A 8 6.17 -2.68 4.38
CA GLN A 8 7.59 -2.86 4.03
C GLN A 8 8.08 -4.26 4.41
N THR A 9 7.68 -4.79 5.58
CA THR A 9 7.97 -6.17 5.98
C THR A 9 7.41 -7.15 4.95
N MET A 10 6.17 -6.98 4.51
CA MET A 10 5.56 -7.84 3.48
C MET A 10 6.41 -7.86 2.20
N LEU A 11 6.82 -6.71 1.66
CA LEU A 11 7.72 -6.66 0.50
C LEU A 11 9.06 -7.37 0.76
N ASN A 12 9.61 -7.21 1.96
CA ASN A 12 10.85 -7.89 2.37
C ASN A 12 10.66 -9.37 2.75
N THR A 13 9.45 -9.91 2.68
CA THR A 13 9.23 -11.37 2.73
C THR A 13 9.31 -12.02 1.36
N LEU A 14 9.24 -11.24 0.27
CA LEU A 14 9.14 -11.77 -1.09
C LEU A 14 10.49 -12.28 -1.60
N ASP A 15 10.52 -13.54 -2.03
CA ASP A 15 11.69 -14.18 -2.60
C ASP A 15 12.15 -13.47 -3.87
N GLY A 16 13.47 -13.41 -4.05
CA GLY A 16 14.11 -12.78 -5.21
C GLY A 16 14.14 -11.25 -5.20
N VAL A 17 13.35 -10.58 -4.34
CA VAL A 17 13.23 -9.11 -4.32
C VAL A 17 13.47 -8.46 -2.96
N ARG A 18 13.45 -9.24 -1.86
CA ARG A 18 13.66 -8.71 -0.51
C ARG A 18 15.02 -8.03 -0.31
N ASP A 19 15.05 -7.06 0.61
CA ASP A 19 16.28 -6.42 1.07
C ASP A 19 17.01 -7.28 2.12
N GLU A 20 18.10 -7.92 1.72
CA GLU A 20 18.88 -8.83 2.58
C GLU A 20 19.65 -8.12 3.71
N THR A 21 19.89 -6.82 3.62
CA THR A 21 20.77 -6.11 4.57
C THR A 21 20.15 -4.85 5.18
N GLY A 22 18.98 -4.44 4.70
CA GLY A 22 18.38 -3.13 5.01
C GLY A 22 19.02 -1.98 4.21
N ALA A 23 20.05 -2.27 3.41
CA ALA A 23 20.74 -1.33 2.55
C ALA A 23 21.25 -2.01 1.27
N SER A 24 20.64 -3.12 0.86
CA SER A 24 21.08 -3.86 -0.32
C SER A 24 21.05 -2.95 -1.57
N PRO A 25 22.07 -3.00 -2.44
CA PRO A 25 22.14 -2.15 -3.63
C PRO A 25 21.27 -2.65 -4.79
N THR A 26 20.52 -3.76 -4.63
CA THR A 26 19.65 -4.27 -5.68
C THR A 26 18.54 -3.28 -6.02
N SER A 27 18.13 -3.21 -7.29
CA SER A 27 17.05 -2.31 -7.73
C SER A 27 15.75 -2.58 -6.97
N TRP A 28 15.48 -3.85 -6.63
CA TRP A 28 14.33 -4.25 -5.83
C TRP A 28 14.37 -3.66 -4.41
N ALA A 29 15.50 -3.77 -3.72
CA ALA A 29 15.65 -3.23 -2.39
C ALA A 29 15.62 -1.68 -2.40
N ILE A 30 16.21 -1.05 -3.43
CA ILE A 30 16.11 0.39 -3.64
C ILE A 30 14.66 0.82 -3.82
N TRP A 31 13.88 0.11 -4.65
CA TRP A 31 12.44 0.37 -4.81
C TRP A 31 11.70 0.22 -3.48
N THR A 32 11.85 -0.89 -2.78
CA THR A 32 11.17 -1.12 -1.50
C THR A 32 11.43 0.00 -0.50
N ARG A 33 12.69 0.43 -0.35
CA ARG A 33 13.04 1.54 0.55
C ARG A 33 12.51 2.89 0.07
N ALA A 34 12.61 3.18 -1.23
CA ALA A 34 12.13 4.45 -1.80
C ALA A 34 10.60 4.56 -1.75
N TRP A 35 9.88 3.50 -2.13
CA TRP A 35 8.42 3.40 -1.99
C TRP A 35 8.01 3.62 -0.54
N THR A 36 8.64 2.92 0.42
CA THR A 36 8.33 3.11 1.85
C THR A 36 8.57 4.55 2.30
N ALA A 37 9.62 5.22 1.80
CA ALA A 37 9.88 6.61 2.11
C ALA A 37 8.82 7.57 1.54
N GLU A 38 8.24 7.27 0.37
CA GLU A 38 7.11 8.02 -0.18
C GLU A 38 5.84 7.81 0.66
N GLU A 39 5.50 6.55 0.94
CA GLU A 39 4.33 6.11 1.74
C GLU A 39 4.28 6.74 3.13
N ASN A 40 5.44 6.88 3.78
CA ASN A 40 5.51 7.42 5.14
C ASN A 40 4.85 8.80 5.23
N ARG A 41 4.95 9.61 4.16
CA ARG A 41 4.36 10.95 4.12
C ARG A 41 2.84 10.94 4.16
N HIS A 42 2.19 9.86 3.70
CA HIS A 42 0.73 9.77 3.67
C HIS A 42 0.15 9.67 5.07
N GLY A 43 0.68 8.76 5.90
CA GLY A 43 0.32 8.62 7.30
C GLY A 43 0.56 9.90 8.08
N ASP A 44 1.76 10.47 7.97
CA ASP A 44 2.15 11.73 8.63
C ASP A 44 1.18 12.88 8.35
N LEU A 45 0.80 13.05 7.07
CA LEU A 45 -0.07 14.15 6.64
C LEU A 45 -1.50 13.96 7.14
N LEU A 46 -2.05 12.75 7.03
CA LEU A 46 -3.40 12.43 7.49
C LEU A 46 -3.50 12.50 9.02
N ASN A 47 -2.51 12.01 9.74
CA ASN A 47 -2.44 12.05 11.20
C ASN A 47 -2.52 13.50 11.71
N LYS A 48 -1.63 14.36 11.21
CA LYS A 48 -1.60 15.78 11.60
C LYS A 48 -2.88 16.51 11.21
N TYR A 49 -3.45 16.21 10.05
CA TYR A 49 -4.74 16.77 9.65
C TYR A 49 -5.85 16.37 10.63
N LEU A 50 -5.98 15.07 10.94
CA LEU A 50 -7.00 14.55 11.87
C LEU A 50 -6.82 15.10 13.29
N TYR A 51 -5.57 15.15 13.78
CA TYR A 51 -5.24 15.75 15.07
C TYR A 51 -5.70 17.21 15.16
N LEU A 52 -5.33 18.04 14.17
CA LEU A 52 -5.68 19.47 14.15
C LEU A 52 -7.16 19.72 13.89
N SER A 53 -7.89 18.77 13.28
CA SER A 53 -9.32 18.92 13.02
C SER A 53 -10.15 19.05 14.31
N GLY A 54 -9.69 18.43 15.41
CA GLY A 54 -10.47 18.35 16.65
C GLY A 54 -11.79 17.57 16.51
N ARG A 55 -11.96 16.78 15.44
CA ARG A 55 -13.20 16.06 15.12
C ARG A 55 -13.19 14.59 15.55
N VAL A 56 -12.04 14.05 15.93
CA VAL A 56 -11.83 12.63 16.23
C VAL A 56 -11.08 12.46 17.55
N ASP A 57 -11.23 11.28 18.17
CA ASP A 57 -10.47 10.89 19.37
C ASP A 57 -9.13 10.27 18.96
N MET A 58 -8.07 11.07 19.03
CA MET A 58 -6.72 10.63 18.67
C MET A 58 -6.21 9.50 19.56
N ARG A 59 -6.59 9.43 20.83
CA ARG A 59 -6.17 8.34 21.73
C ARG A 59 -6.72 7.00 21.26
N GLN A 60 -7.96 6.98 20.78
CA GLN A 60 -8.55 5.77 20.22
C GLN A 60 -7.90 5.39 18.89
N ILE A 61 -7.60 6.35 18.02
CA ILE A 61 -6.88 6.10 16.76
C ILE A 61 -5.48 5.52 17.03
N GLU A 62 -4.70 6.13 17.91
CA GLU A 62 -3.36 5.68 18.27
C GLU A 62 -3.38 4.26 18.86
N LYS A 63 -4.35 3.95 19.72
CA LYS A 63 -4.56 2.60 20.26
C LYS A 63 -4.88 1.61 19.15
N THR A 64 -5.76 1.96 18.20
CA THR A 64 -6.08 1.12 17.04
C THR A 64 -4.85 0.87 16.17
N ILE A 65 -4.03 1.91 15.89
CA ILE A 65 -2.77 1.76 15.13
C ILE A 65 -1.82 0.80 15.85
N GLN A 66 -1.68 0.93 17.17
CA GLN A 66 -0.84 0.05 17.97
C GLN A 66 -1.28 -1.41 17.87
N TYR A 67 -2.59 -1.69 17.96
CA TYR A 67 -3.11 -3.04 17.77
C TYR A 67 -2.91 -3.55 16.35
N LEU A 68 -3.16 -2.72 15.35
CA LEU A 68 -3.05 -3.12 13.96
C LEU A 68 -1.61 -3.49 13.59
N ILE A 69 -0.63 -2.66 13.97
CA ILE A 69 0.80 -2.97 13.76
C ILE A 69 1.19 -4.23 14.53
N GLY A 70 0.76 -4.36 15.78
CA GLY A 70 1.03 -5.54 16.61
C GLY A 70 0.39 -6.83 16.08
N SER A 71 -0.74 -6.72 15.38
CA SER A 71 -1.42 -7.86 14.73
C SER A 71 -0.78 -8.23 13.40
N GLY A 72 -0.17 -7.25 12.71
CA GLY A 72 0.34 -7.42 11.37
C GLY A 72 -0.77 -7.71 10.36
N MET A 73 -0.43 -8.45 9.32
CA MET A 73 -1.34 -8.84 8.25
C MET A 73 -0.82 -10.13 7.60
N ASP A 74 -1.72 -11.03 7.20
CA ASP A 74 -1.42 -12.11 6.26
C ASP A 74 -2.07 -11.83 4.89
N PRO A 75 -1.30 -11.39 3.88
CA PRO A 75 -1.79 -11.18 2.52
C PRO A 75 -1.95 -12.48 1.72
N ARG A 76 -1.52 -13.64 2.27
CA ARG A 76 -1.51 -14.95 1.62
C ARG A 76 -0.75 -14.96 0.29
N THR A 77 0.35 -14.20 0.25
CA THR A 77 1.26 -14.08 -0.90
C THR A 77 2.41 -15.08 -0.85
N GLU A 78 2.54 -15.86 0.23
CA GLU A 78 3.40 -17.07 0.29
C GLU A 78 4.86 -16.81 -0.11
N ASN A 79 5.39 -15.64 0.25
CA ASN A 79 6.73 -15.19 -0.15
C ASN A 79 6.93 -15.06 -1.68
N SER A 80 5.90 -15.30 -2.49
CA SER A 80 5.99 -15.30 -3.95
C SER A 80 5.94 -13.87 -4.50
N PRO A 81 6.94 -13.43 -5.29
CA PRO A 81 6.90 -12.13 -5.94
C PRO A 81 5.75 -12.03 -6.96
N TYR A 82 5.30 -13.15 -7.56
CA TYR A 82 4.14 -13.15 -8.46
C TYR A 82 2.87 -12.77 -7.70
N LEU A 83 2.58 -13.49 -6.61
CA LEU A 83 1.41 -13.21 -5.77
C LEU A 83 1.51 -11.82 -5.14
N GLY A 84 2.71 -11.46 -4.66
CA GLY A 84 3.02 -10.17 -4.05
C GLY A 84 2.76 -8.99 -4.99
N PHE A 85 3.30 -9.00 -6.21
CA PHE A 85 3.13 -7.88 -7.14
C PHE A 85 1.74 -7.79 -7.75
N ILE A 86 1.01 -8.91 -7.88
CA ILE A 86 -0.42 -8.89 -8.21
C ILE A 86 -1.21 -8.24 -7.07
N TYR A 87 -0.92 -8.62 -5.82
CA TYR A 87 -1.55 -8.05 -4.63
C TYR A 87 -1.32 -6.54 -4.54
N THR A 88 -0.07 -6.08 -4.67
CA THR A 88 0.25 -4.64 -4.58
C THR A 88 -0.36 -3.86 -5.74
N SER A 89 -0.30 -4.37 -6.97
CA SER A 89 -0.97 -3.73 -8.12
C SER A 89 -2.45 -3.48 -7.86
N PHE A 90 -3.13 -4.43 -7.21
CA PHE A 90 -4.54 -4.28 -6.86
C PHE A 90 -4.74 -3.26 -5.73
N GLN A 91 -3.95 -3.35 -4.66
CA GLN A 91 -4.11 -2.49 -3.48
C GLN A 91 -3.81 -1.03 -3.79
N GLU A 92 -2.77 -0.73 -4.56
CA GLU A 92 -2.45 0.65 -4.95
C GLU A 92 -3.57 1.28 -5.77
N ARG A 93 -4.21 0.49 -6.64
CA ARG A 93 -5.40 0.98 -7.35
C ARG A 93 -6.58 1.20 -6.40
N ALA A 94 -6.75 0.35 -5.39
CA ALA A 94 -7.82 0.48 -4.41
C ALA A 94 -7.64 1.74 -3.55
N THR A 95 -6.41 2.04 -3.09
CA THR A 95 -6.09 3.27 -2.35
C THR A 95 -6.20 4.50 -3.25
N PHE A 96 -5.70 4.46 -4.49
CA PHE A 96 -5.90 5.51 -5.49
C PHE A 96 -7.38 5.91 -5.62
N ILE A 97 -8.27 4.92 -5.83
CA ILE A 97 -9.72 5.15 -5.96
C ILE A 97 -10.30 5.72 -4.65
N SER A 98 -9.88 5.18 -3.50
CA SER A 98 -10.40 5.58 -2.19
C SER A 98 -10.01 7.02 -1.83
N HIS A 99 -8.74 7.38 -2.01
CA HIS A 99 -8.24 8.74 -1.80
C HIS A 99 -8.85 9.73 -2.80
N GLY A 100 -8.96 9.35 -4.08
CA GLY A 100 -9.63 10.17 -5.09
C GLY A 100 -11.10 10.46 -4.79
N ASN A 101 -11.85 9.45 -4.31
CA ASN A 101 -13.23 9.64 -3.88
C ASN A 101 -13.33 10.54 -2.64
N THR A 102 -12.48 10.33 -1.65
CA THR A 102 -12.44 11.17 -0.44
C THR A 102 -12.09 12.62 -0.78
N ALA A 103 -11.17 12.84 -1.72
CA ALA A 103 -10.84 14.18 -2.23
C ALA A 103 -12.04 14.90 -2.85
N ARG A 104 -12.84 14.17 -3.65
CA ARG A 104 -14.06 14.71 -4.24
C ARG A 104 -15.10 15.07 -3.18
N HIS A 105 -15.32 14.18 -2.20
CA HIS A 105 -16.24 14.46 -1.09
C HIS A 105 -15.79 15.64 -0.22
N ALA A 106 -14.50 15.75 0.10
CA ALA A 106 -13.96 16.90 0.81
C ALA A 106 -14.26 18.22 0.09
N LYS A 107 -14.09 18.23 -1.25
CA LYS A 107 -14.44 19.38 -2.09
C LYS A 107 -15.95 19.68 -2.08
N GLU A 108 -16.79 18.65 -2.17
CA GLU A 108 -18.26 18.78 -2.09
C GLU A 108 -18.70 19.40 -0.75
N HIS A 109 -17.99 19.11 0.33
CA HIS A 109 -18.21 19.70 1.66
C HIS A 109 -17.47 21.03 1.90
N GLY A 110 -16.82 21.59 0.88
CA GLY A 110 -16.17 22.91 0.94
C GLY A 110 -14.76 22.91 1.52
N ASP A 111 -14.20 21.75 1.92
CA ASP A 111 -12.81 21.66 2.39
C ASP A 111 -11.85 21.39 1.23
N LEU A 112 -11.43 22.48 0.58
CA LEU A 112 -10.49 22.44 -0.53
C LEU A 112 -9.09 21.97 -0.11
N LYS A 113 -8.71 22.12 1.16
CA LYS A 113 -7.38 21.72 1.65
C LYS A 113 -7.32 20.23 1.92
N LEU A 114 -8.36 19.65 2.53
CA LEU A 114 -8.49 18.20 2.61
C LEU A 114 -8.58 17.56 1.23
N ALA A 115 -9.32 18.17 0.30
CA ALA A 115 -9.36 17.70 -1.08
C ALA A 115 -7.97 17.65 -1.73
N GLN A 116 -7.14 18.68 -1.50
CA GLN A 116 -5.75 18.72 -1.96
C GLN A 116 -4.89 17.64 -1.28
N VAL A 117 -5.03 17.44 0.03
CA VAL A 117 -4.32 16.40 0.79
C VAL A 117 -4.60 15.01 0.20
N CYS A 118 -5.87 14.63 0.09
CA CYS A 118 -6.26 13.34 -0.47
C CYS A 118 -5.86 13.20 -1.94
N GLY A 119 -5.94 14.28 -2.72
CA GLY A 119 -5.54 14.27 -4.13
C GLY A 119 -4.04 14.07 -4.36
N ILE A 120 -3.20 14.64 -3.49
CA ILE A 120 -1.74 14.44 -3.56
C ILE A 120 -1.39 13.00 -3.22
N ILE A 121 -2.00 12.42 -2.19
CA ILE A 121 -1.78 11.02 -1.84
C ILE A 121 -2.22 10.13 -3.01
N ALA A 122 -3.44 10.31 -3.54
CA ALA A 122 -3.91 9.58 -4.72
C ALA A 122 -2.95 9.65 -5.93
N ALA A 123 -2.28 10.79 -6.13
CA ALA A 123 -1.32 10.93 -7.22
C ALA A 123 -0.05 10.09 -7.01
N ASP A 124 0.35 9.84 -5.76
CA ASP A 124 1.43 8.90 -5.41
C ASP A 124 0.99 7.46 -5.70
N GLU A 125 -0.18 7.05 -5.21
CA GLU A 125 -0.74 5.70 -5.44
C GLU A 125 -0.83 5.36 -6.92
N LYS A 126 -1.17 6.36 -7.75
CA LYS A 126 -1.27 6.14 -9.20
C LYS A 126 0.08 5.80 -9.83
N ARG A 127 1.17 6.38 -9.35
CA ARG A 127 2.53 6.07 -9.81
C ARG A 127 2.97 4.70 -9.31
N HIS A 128 2.63 4.35 -8.07
CA HIS A 128 2.92 3.02 -7.52
C HIS A 128 2.13 1.91 -8.23
N GLU A 129 0.83 2.10 -8.48
CA GLU A 129 0.00 1.21 -9.32
C GLU A 129 0.67 1.00 -10.67
N THR A 130 1.13 2.09 -11.31
CA THR A 130 1.79 2.02 -12.61
C THR A 130 3.09 1.20 -12.53
N ALA A 131 3.91 1.41 -11.50
CA ALA A 131 5.15 0.66 -11.33
C ALA A 131 4.89 -0.85 -11.12
N TYR A 132 3.98 -1.22 -10.22
CA TYR A 132 3.67 -2.63 -9.95
C TYR A 132 3.01 -3.32 -11.14
N THR A 133 2.09 -2.64 -11.84
CA THR A 133 1.47 -3.22 -13.04
C THR A 133 2.48 -3.42 -14.16
N LYS A 134 3.51 -2.57 -14.29
CA LYS A 134 4.63 -2.81 -15.22
C LYS A 134 5.48 -4.03 -14.85
N ILE A 135 5.66 -4.32 -13.56
CA ILE A 135 6.34 -5.54 -13.12
C ILE A 135 5.52 -6.77 -13.53
N VAL A 136 4.21 -6.77 -13.25
CA VAL A 136 3.32 -7.89 -13.62
C VAL A 136 3.17 -8.04 -15.13
N GLU A 137 3.12 -6.93 -15.89
CA GLU A 137 3.17 -6.95 -17.36
C GLU A 137 4.42 -7.68 -17.85
N LYS A 138 5.59 -7.35 -17.27
CA LYS A 138 6.84 -8.02 -17.65
C LYS A 138 6.85 -9.50 -17.26
N LEU A 139 6.27 -9.86 -16.12
CA LEU A 139 6.10 -11.25 -15.71
C LEU A 139 5.23 -12.03 -16.70
N PHE A 140 4.15 -11.43 -17.23
CA PHE A 140 3.35 -12.04 -18.29
C PHE A 140 4.11 -12.25 -19.60
N GLU A 141 5.09 -11.39 -19.92
CA GLU A 141 5.92 -11.58 -21.12
C GLU A 141 6.90 -12.76 -20.98
N ILE A 142 7.45 -12.99 -19.78
CA ILE A 142 8.52 -13.97 -19.55
C ILE A 142 8.03 -15.31 -19.01
N ASP A 143 6.93 -15.31 -18.25
CA ASP A 143 6.30 -16.50 -17.66
C ASP A 143 4.76 -16.33 -17.65
N PRO A 144 4.12 -16.39 -18.82
CA PRO A 144 2.67 -16.18 -18.94
C PRO A 144 1.86 -17.21 -18.14
N ASP A 145 2.28 -18.48 -18.14
CA ASP A 145 1.61 -19.58 -17.43
C ASP A 145 1.68 -19.40 -15.91
N GLY A 146 2.88 -19.17 -15.34
CA GLY A 146 3.04 -18.92 -13.92
C GLY A 146 2.28 -17.67 -13.46
N THR A 147 2.37 -16.59 -14.24
CA THR A 147 1.73 -15.32 -13.91
C THR A 147 0.19 -15.42 -13.93
N VAL A 148 -0.41 -16.10 -14.92
CA VAL A 148 -1.87 -16.25 -14.97
C VAL A 148 -2.40 -17.14 -13.85
N ILE A 149 -1.65 -18.19 -13.47
CA ILE A 149 -2.01 -19.06 -12.33
C ILE A 149 -1.98 -18.27 -11.03
N ALA A 150 -0.90 -17.50 -10.78
CA ALA A 150 -0.77 -16.64 -9.62
C ALA A 150 -1.91 -15.60 -9.54
N PHE A 151 -2.28 -15.02 -10.69
CA PHE A 151 -3.38 -14.06 -10.75
C PHE A 151 -4.71 -14.70 -10.39
N ALA A 152 -5.02 -15.85 -10.99
CA ALA A 152 -6.24 -16.60 -10.67
C ALA A 152 -6.28 -17.04 -9.20
N ASP A 153 -5.15 -17.42 -8.63
CA ASP A 153 -5.03 -17.82 -7.23
C ASP A 153 -5.33 -16.66 -6.27
N MET A 154 -4.72 -15.48 -6.47
CA MET A 154 -5.02 -14.28 -5.67
C MET A 154 -6.51 -13.90 -5.75
N MET A 155 -7.13 -14.04 -6.92
CA MET A 155 -8.55 -13.78 -7.10
C MET A 155 -9.44 -14.80 -6.38
N LYS A 156 -9.09 -16.09 -6.40
CA LYS A 156 -9.80 -17.14 -5.65
C LYS A 156 -9.68 -16.95 -4.14
N LYS A 157 -8.49 -16.60 -3.66
CA LYS A 157 -8.25 -16.25 -2.25
C LYS A 157 -9.04 -15.03 -1.82
N LYS A 158 -9.38 -14.15 -2.77
CA LYS A 158 -9.82 -12.76 -2.59
C LYS A 158 -8.68 -11.89 -2.06
N ILE A 159 -8.60 -10.67 -2.59
CA ILE A 159 -7.64 -9.67 -2.14
C ILE A 159 -8.08 -9.14 -0.78
N SER A 160 -7.47 -9.65 0.30
CA SER A 160 -7.72 -9.19 1.67
C SER A 160 -7.20 -7.76 1.85
N MET A 161 -7.96 -6.87 2.49
CA MET A 161 -7.47 -5.53 2.80
C MET A 161 -6.31 -5.58 3.82
N PRO A 162 -5.30 -4.71 3.72
CA PRO A 162 -4.18 -4.71 4.66
C PRO A 162 -4.61 -4.54 6.13
N ALA A 163 -5.63 -3.72 6.37
CA ALA A 163 -6.14 -3.42 7.71
C ALA A 163 -7.33 -4.33 8.14
N HIS A 164 -7.46 -5.55 7.61
CA HIS A 164 -8.60 -6.42 7.92
C HIS A 164 -8.64 -6.95 9.37
N LEU A 165 -7.58 -6.75 10.16
CA LEU A 165 -7.47 -7.10 11.58
C LEU A 165 -7.63 -5.88 12.52
N MET A 166 -8.17 -4.76 12.00
CA MET A 166 -8.39 -3.53 12.76
C MET A 166 -9.50 -3.65 13.83
#